data_AF-A0AAC9YL59-F1
#
_entry.id   AF-A0AAC9YL59-F1
#
_cell.length_a   1.000
_cell.length_b   1.000
_cell.length_c   1.000
_cell.angle_alpha   90.00
_cell.angle_beta   90.00
_cell.angle_gamma   90.00
#
_symmetry.space_group_name_H-M   'P 1'
#
loop_
_entity.id
_entity.type
_entity.pdbx_description
1 polymer ?
#
loop_
_entity_poly.entity_id
_entity_poly.type
_entity_poly.pdbx_seq_one_letter_code
_entity_poly.pdbx_strand_id
1 'polypeptide(L)'
;MCFSMTADLVVGAALVPVAVATLREVKHWRELPFALLPTVFSAHQFIEAAVWPNHVVPPAMAHLAMLAYVFIALPLLPALVPWAILMLEPRGARLRVAPFAVLGTVVSVYLAVAVLTEPVSMTRGPHALQYQTAVQDGYVWAVLYVIAVIGPAVLSGYRSIVVFGIANLVGLIVVAVLYTQAFASLWCIYAATLSVLALVHMVRRRRLPDPHRYHGVATDRVTSSTG
;
A
#
# COMPACT_ATOMS: atom_id res chain seq x y z
N MET A 1 4.68 1.72 -10.52
CA MET A 1 5.63 1.55 -11.62
C MET A 1 5.38 0.25 -12.32
N CYS A 2 4.59 0.26 -13.40
CA CYS A 2 4.71 -0.76 -14.43
C CYS A 2 5.67 -0.23 -15.52
N PHE A 3 5.96 -1.07 -16.52
CA PHE A 3 7.01 -0.80 -17.51
C PHE A 3 6.57 0.11 -18.67
N SER A 4 5.27 0.41 -18.77
CA SER A 4 4.68 1.24 -19.83
C SER A 4 3.31 1.77 -19.42
N MET A 5 2.89 2.86 -20.06
CA MET A 5 1.53 3.42 -19.90
C MET A 5 0.43 2.38 -20.14
N THR A 6 0.56 1.54 -21.16
CA THR A 6 -0.42 0.49 -21.45
C THR A 6 -0.50 -0.52 -20.31
N ALA A 7 0.64 -0.88 -19.71
CA ALA A 7 0.66 -1.78 -18.56
C ALA A 7 -0.02 -1.14 -17.34
N ASP A 8 0.25 0.14 -17.08
CA ASP A 8 -0.40 0.88 -16.00
C ASP A 8 -1.94 0.93 -16.20
N LEU A 9 -2.41 1.22 -17.42
CA LEU A 9 -3.84 1.24 -17.76
C LEU A 9 -4.49 -0.13 -17.60
N VAL A 10 -3.84 -1.19 -18.09
CA VAL A 10 -4.35 -2.57 -18.00
C VAL A 10 -4.45 -3.01 -16.55
N VAL A 11 -3.40 -2.80 -15.75
CA VAL A 11 -3.39 -3.21 -14.33
C VAL A 11 -4.33 -2.35 -13.51
N GLY A 12 -4.37 -1.04 -13.74
CA GLY A 12 -5.33 -0.12 -13.13
C GLY A 12 -6.76 -0.58 -13.38
N ALA A 13 -7.12 -0.88 -14.63
CA ALA A 13 -8.46 -1.34 -15.02
C ALA A 13 -8.79 -2.73 -14.47
N ALA A 14 -7.85 -3.67 -14.52
CA ALA A 14 -8.02 -5.02 -14.00
C ALA A 14 -8.24 -5.05 -12.47
N LEU A 15 -7.75 -4.05 -11.75
CA LEU A 15 -7.92 -3.92 -10.31
C LEU A 15 -9.21 -3.23 -9.89
N VAL A 16 -9.91 -2.52 -10.78
CA VAL A 16 -11.19 -1.87 -10.44
C VAL A 16 -12.22 -2.87 -9.88
N PRO A 17 -12.45 -4.06 -10.47
CA PRO A 17 -13.35 -5.06 -9.89
C PRO A 17 -12.91 -5.53 -8.51
N VAL A 18 -11.60 -5.71 -8.29
CA VAL A 18 -11.04 -6.11 -6.99
C VAL A 18 -11.28 -5.02 -5.95
N ALA A 19 -11.06 -3.76 -6.30
CA ALA A 19 -11.32 -2.60 -5.45
C ALA A 19 -12.80 -2.48 -5.07
N VAL A 20 -13.69 -2.56 -6.05
CA VAL A 20 -15.15 -2.51 -5.83
C VAL A 20 -15.60 -3.68 -4.96
N ALA A 21 -15.14 -4.90 -5.24
CA ALA A 21 -15.46 -6.07 -4.43
C ALA A 21 -14.97 -5.88 -2.99
N THR A 22 -13.73 -5.45 -2.79
CA THR A 22 -13.15 -5.28 -1.44
C THR A 22 -13.94 -4.24 -0.63
N LEU A 23 -14.36 -3.14 -1.26
CA LEU A 23 -15.17 -2.12 -0.61
C LEU A 23 -16.59 -2.60 -0.27
N ARG A 24 -17.20 -3.47 -1.09
CA ARG A 24 -18.53 -4.05 -0.80
C ARG A 24 -18.53 -4.98 0.42
N GLU A 25 -17.38 -5.53 0.78
CA GLU A 25 -17.22 -6.41 1.95
C GLU A 25 -17.15 -5.62 3.28
N VAL A 26 -16.93 -4.29 3.21
CA VAL A 26 -16.88 -3.42 4.39
C VAL A 26 -18.24 -3.38 5.08
N LYS A 27 -18.27 -3.71 6.37
CA LYS A 27 -19.46 -3.49 7.22
C LYS A 27 -19.20 -2.50 8.35
N HIS A 28 -17.94 -2.22 8.65
CA HIS A 28 -17.57 -1.28 9.71
C HIS A 28 -16.53 -0.29 9.20
N TRP A 29 -16.66 0.97 9.59
CA TRP A 29 -15.71 2.04 9.23
C TRP A 29 -14.24 1.72 9.53
N ARG A 30 -13.97 0.81 10.48
CA ARG A 30 -12.62 0.36 10.86
C ARG A 30 -11.94 -0.49 9.78
N GLU A 31 -12.72 -1.13 8.92
CA GLU A 31 -12.23 -1.96 7.83
C GLU A 31 -11.93 -1.13 6.58
N LEU A 32 -12.50 0.08 6.49
CA LEU A 32 -12.44 0.93 5.31
C LEU A 32 -11.00 1.26 4.86
N PRO A 33 -10.05 1.66 5.73
CA PRO A 33 -8.71 2.00 5.26
C PRO A 33 -7.97 0.82 4.62
N PHE A 34 -8.19 -0.40 5.13
CA PHE A 34 -7.61 -1.60 4.53
C PHE A 34 -8.31 -1.99 3.22
N ALA A 35 -9.63 -1.83 3.16
CA ALA A 35 -10.39 -2.08 1.93
C ALA A 35 -10.09 -1.07 0.82
N LEU A 36 -9.56 0.11 1.18
CA LEU A 36 -9.14 1.13 0.22
C LEU A 36 -7.78 0.82 -0.43
N LEU A 37 -6.98 -0.12 0.09
CA LEU A 37 -5.66 -0.41 -0.48
C LEU A 37 -5.70 -0.76 -1.98
N PRO A 38 -6.59 -1.66 -2.46
CA PRO A 38 -6.71 -1.93 -3.89
C PRO A 38 -7.17 -0.71 -4.70
N THR A 39 -8.05 0.13 -4.13
CA THR A 39 -8.53 1.36 -4.77
C THR A 39 -7.40 2.37 -4.95
N VAL A 40 -6.61 2.58 -3.90
CA VAL A 40 -5.44 3.46 -3.93
C VAL A 40 -4.44 2.95 -4.95
N PHE A 41 -4.18 1.63 -4.99
CA PHE A 41 -3.26 1.05 -5.96
C PHE A 41 -3.76 1.20 -7.41
N SER A 42 -5.05 0.94 -7.68
CA SER A 42 -5.66 1.15 -9.00
C SER A 42 -5.58 2.62 -9.44
N ALA A 43 -5.92 3.56 -8.56
CA ALA A 43 -5.79 4.99 -8.83
C ALA A 43 -4.32 5.39 -9.09
N HIS A 44 -3.38 4.83 -8.33
CA HIS A 44 -1.95 5.06 -8.49
C HIS A 44 -1.47 4.66 -9.89
N GLN A 45 -1.96 3.55 -10.44
CA GLN A 45 -1.63 3.13 -11.81
C GLN A 45 -2.21 4.10 -12.86
N PHE A 46 -3.47 4.53 -12.72
CA PHE A 46 -4.04 5.50 -13.65
C PHE A 46 -3.33 6.86 -13.62
N ILE A 47 -2.89 7.29 -12.44
CA ILE A 47 -2.10 8.51 -12.30
C ILE A 47 -0.74 8.34 -13.01
N GLU A 48 -0.07 7.21 -12.83
CA GLU A 48 1.21 6.93 -13.50
C GLU A 48 1.08 6.93 -15.03
N ALA A 49 -0.01 6.36 -15.55
CA ALA A 49 -0.33 6.38 -16.98
C ALA A 49 -0.38 7.81 -17.55
N ALA A 50 -0.87 8.78 -16.76
CA ALA A 50 -0.91 10.19 -17.15
C ALA A 50 0.46 10.89 -17.09
N VAL A 51 1.44 10.34 -16.36
CA VAL A 51 2.81 10.88 -16.28
C VAL A 51 3.65 10.46 -17.49
N TRP A 52 3.37 9.30 -18.09
CA TRP A 52 4.08 8.85 -19.28
C TRP A 52 3.98 9.87 -20.43
N PRO A 53 5.04 10.06 -21.25
CA PRO A 53 4.99 10.95 -22.40
C PRO A 53 3.85 10.58 -23.34
N ASN A 54 2.94 11.53 -23.58
CA ASN A 54 1.75 11.32 -24.39
C ASN A 54 1.27 12.64 -25.00
N HIS A 55 0.45 12.55 -26.05
CA HIS A 55 -0.07 13.72 -26.76
C HIS A 55 -1.42 14.22 -26.23
N VAL A 56 -1.98 13.57 -25.21
CA VAL A 56 -3.35 13.79 -24.74
C VAL A 56 -3.39 14.63 -23.46
N VAL A 57 -2.42 14.45 -22.57
CA VAL A 57 -2.33 15.08 -21.26
C VAL A 57 -1.47 16.35 -21.37
N PRO A 58 -2.01 17.54 -21.04
CA PRO A 58 -1.24 18.78 -21.03
C PRO A 58 -0.06 18.72 -20.03
N PRO A 59 1.07 19.40 -20.29
CA PRO A 59 2.24 19.37 -19.42
C PRO A 59 1.95 19.71 -17.95
N ALA A 60 1.07 20.69 -17.70
CA ALA A 60 0.66 21.07 -16.35
C ALA A 60 -0.08 19.92 -15.62
N MET A 61 -0.90 19.15 -16.35
CA MET A 61 -1.65 18.02 -15.80
C MET A 61 -0.74 16.81 -15.58
N ALA A 62 0.24 16.58 -16.45
CA ALA A 62 1.27 15.56 -16.25
C ALA A 62 2.14 15.87 -15.01
N HIS A 63 2.47 17.14 -14.78
CA HIS A 63 3.17 17.58 -13.57
C HIS A 63 2.31 17.36 -12.31
N LEU A 64 1.03 17.70 -12.35
CA LEU A 64 0.11 17.42 -11.24
C LEU A 64 -0.04 15.91 -10.97
N ALA A 65 -0.12 15.10 -12.03
CA ALA A 65 -0.15 13.64 -11.93
C ALA A 65 1.15 13.11 -11.30
N MET A 66 2.31 13.64 -11.68
CA MET A 66 3.59 13.29 -11.06
C MET A 66 3.60 13.60 -9.56
N LEU A 67 3.18 14.81 -9.16
CA LEU A 67 3.10 15.18 -7.75
C LEU A 67 2.11 14.28 -6.99
N ALA A 68 0.93 14.00 -7.56
CA ALA A 68 -0.05 13.09 -6.96
C ALA A 68 0.49 11.67 -6.82
N TYR A 69 1.19 11.16 -7.83
CA TYR A 69 1.81 9.83 -7.81
C TYR A 69 2.84 9.71 -6.68
N VAL A 70 3.74 10.69 -6.58
CA VAL A 70 4.78 10.72 -5.53
C VAL A 70 4.16 10.93 -4.15
N PHE A 71 3.14 11.77 -4.03
CA PHE A 71 2.42 12.01 -2.78
C PHE A 71 1.70 10.75 -2.26
N ILE A 72 1.11 9.95 -3.16
CA ILE A 72 0.49 8.68 -2.78
C ILE A 72 1.56 7.67 -2.33
N ALA A 73 2.68 7.60 -3.06
CA ALA A 73 3.72 6.61 -2.79
C ALA A 73 4.50 6.91 -1.49
N LEU A 74 4.87 8.16 -1.26
CA LEU A 74 5.77 8.56 -0.18
C LEU A 74 4.99 8.98 1.09
N PRO A 75 4.15 10.03 1.09
CA PRO A 75 3.32 10.40 2.25
C PRO A 75 2.18 9.46 2.59
N LEU A 76 1.32 9.10 1.63
CA LEU A 76 0.02 8.49 1.97
C LEU A 76 0.19 7.07 2.49
N LEU A 77 1.02 6.26 1.83
CA LEU A 77 1.20 4.85 2.12
C LEU A 77 1.73 4.54 3.55
N PRO A 78 2.77 5.21 4.09
CA PRO A 78 3.26 4.96 5.44
C PRO A 78 2.32 5.46 6.53
N ALA A 79 1.35 6.32 6.22
CA ALA A 79 0.23 6.56 7.13
C ALA A 79 -0.86 5.48 6.94
N LEU A 80 -1.31 5.26 5.71
CA LEU A 80 -2.48 4.43 5.41
C LEU A 80 -2.33 2.99 5.88
N VAL A 81 -1.20 2.34 5.59
CA VAL A 81 -1.00 0.90 5.90
C VAL A 81 -0.99 0.62 7.40
N PRO A 82 -0.15 1.26 8.24
CA PRO A 82 -0.15 0.97 9.66
C PRO A 82 -1.46 1.38 10.35
N TRP A 83 -2.10 2.47 9.92
CA TRP A 83 -3.41 2.87 10.44
C TRP A 83 -4.50 1.87 10.05
N ALA A 84 -4.49 1.35 8.82
CA ALA A 84 -5.38 0.29 8.39
C ALA A 84 -5.25 -0.94 9.29
N ILE A 85 -4.03 -1.41 9.53
CA ILE A 85 -3.78 -2.59 10.36
C ILE A 85 -4.18 -2.33 11.83
N LEU A 86 -3.80 -1.18 12.40
CA LEU A 86 -4.19 -0.79 13.76
C LEU A 86 -5.72 -0.77 13.94
N MET A 87 -6.46 -0.29 12.94
CA MET A 87 -7.91 -0.23 12.98
C MET A 87 -8.56 -1.61 12.85
N LEU A 88 -7.95 -2.55 12.12
CA LEU A 88 -8.38 -3.95 12.05
C LEU A 88 -8.09 -4.73 13.34
N GLU A 89 -7.01 -4.40 14.05
CA GLU A 89 -6.61 -5.12 15.26
C GLU A 89 -7.64 -4.98 16.41
N PRO A 90 -7.84 -6.06 17.19
CA PRO A 90 -8.60 -6.04 18.44
C PRO A 90 -8.06 -5.03 19.45
N ARG A 91 -8.93 -4.49 20.32
CA ARG A 91 -8.55 -3.51 21.35
C ARG A 91 -7.32 -3.94 22.17
N GLY A 92 -7.23 -5.22 22.55
CA GLY A 92 -6.10 -5.76 23.32
C GLY A 92 -4.79 -5.96 22.56
N ALA A 93 -4.81 -5.99 21.22
CA ALA A 93 -3.62 -6.16 20.39
C ALA A 93 -3.14 -4.85 19.75
N ARG A 94 -3.97 -3.79 19.76
CA ARG A 94 -3.65 -2.47 19.19
C ARG A 94 -2.36 -1.87 19.72
N LEU A 95 -2.06 -2.05 21.01
CA LEU A 95 -0.86 -1.50 21.62
C LEU A 95 0.44 -2.07 21.00
N ARG A 96 0.38 -3.25 20.38
CA ARG A 96 1.53 -3.85 19.68
C ARG A 96 1.82 -3.16 18.34
N VAL A 97 0.78 -2.69 17.66
CA VAL A 97 0.88 -2.08 16.32
C VAL A 97 0.84 -0.55 16.33
N ALA A 98 0.34 0.06 17.41
CA ALA A 98 0.23 1.51 17.57
C ALA A 98 1.55 2.28 17.42
N PRO A 99 2.71 1.81 17.93
CA PRO A 99 3.99 2.49 17.71
C PRO A 99 4.33 2.65 16.22
N PHE A 100 3.98 1.67 15.38
CA PHE A 100 4.20 1.73 13.94
C PHE A 100 3.28 2.73 13.24
N ALA A 101 2.05 2.93 13.73
CA ALA A 101 1.15 3.96 13.21
C ALA A 101 1.65 5.36 13.56
N VAL A 102 2.18 5.56 14.77
CA VAL A 102 2.84 6.82 15.15
C VAL A 102 4.06 7.05 14.28
N LEU A 103 4.94 6.05 14.17
CA LEU A 103 6.13 6.15 13.32
C LEU A 103 5.77 6.46 11.86
N GLY A 104 4.80 5.73 11.30
CA GLY A 104 4.32 5.94 9.94
C GLY A 104 3.72 7.32 9.71
N THR A 105 3.04 7.88 10.72
CA THR A 105 2.53 9.26 10.68
C THR A 105 3.67 10.27 10.68
N VAL A 106 4.70 10.09 11.52
CA VAL A 106 5.89 10.96 11.54
C VAL A 106 6.62 10.93 10.19
N VAL A 107 6.86 9.73 9.66
CA VAL A 107 7.47 9.54 8.33
C VAL A 107 6.60 10.19 7.23
N SER A 108 5.29 9.98 7.28
CA SER A 108 4.33 10.56 6.33
C SER A 108 4.35 12.09 6.34
N VAL A 109 4.33 12.72 7.51
CA VAL A 109 4.38 14.19 7.63
C VAL A 109 5.69 14.74 7.08
N TYR A 110 6.82 14.13 7.43
CA TYR A 110 8.12 14.57 6.91
C TYR A 110 8.20 14.45 5.38
N LEU A 111 7.79 13.30 4.83
CA LEU A 111 7.77 13.09 3.38
C LEU A 111 6.75 14.00 2.68
N ALA A 112 5.63 14.33 3.32
CA ALA A 112 4.64 15.27 2.78
C ALA A 112 5.24 16.67 2.66
N VAL A 113 5.93 17.13 3.69
CA VAL A 113 6.65 18.41 3.65
C VAL A 113 7.67 18.38 2.52
N ALA A 114 8.53 17.36 2.48
CA ALA A 114 9.56 17.24 1.44
C ALA A 114 8.97 17.28 0.01
N VAL A 115 7.88 16.54 -0.25
CA VAL A 115 7.23 16.52 -1.57
C VAL A 115 6.56 17.85 -1.93
N LEU A 116 6.09 18.61 -0.95
CA LEU A 116 5.38 19.88 -1.18
C LEU A 116 6.32 21.10 -1.22
N THR A 117 7.49 21.03 -0.59
CA THR A 117 8.42 22.16 -0.50
C THR A 117 9.63 22.03 -1.43
N GLU A 118 10.05 20.80 -1.73
CA GLU A 118 11.22 20.55 -2.57
C GLU A 118 10.84 20.23 -4.02
N PRO A 119 11.68 20.59 -5.01
CA PRO A 119 11.43 20.25 -6.39
C PRO A 119 11.49 18.73 -6.59
N VAL A 120 10.37 18.17 -7.06
CA VAL A 120 10.28 16.78 -7.50
C VAL A 120 10.61 16.73 -8.98
N SER A 121 11.62 15.94 -9.34
CA SER A 121 11.99 15.73 -10.74
C SER A 121 11.76 14.29 -11.16
N MET A 122 11.49 14.09 -12.45
CA MET A 122 11.30 12.78 -13.05
C MET A 122 12.34 12.58 -14.14
N THR A 123 13.07 11.47 -14.06
CA THR A 123 14.00 11.02 -15.08
C THR A 123 13.45 9.77 -15.75
N ARG A 124 13.55 9.73 -17.08
CA ARG A 124 13.03 8.61 -17.87
C ARG A 124 14.10 7.52 -17.95
N GLY A 125 13.81 6.36 -17.37
CA GLY A 125 14.54 5.13 -17.64
C GLY A 125 14.00 4.43 -18.89
N PRO A 126 14.77 3.47 -19.47
CA PRO A 126 14.32 2.65 -20.58
C PRO A 126 12.98 1.93 -20.33
N HIS A 127 12.73 1.48 -19.10
CA HIS A 127 11.53 0.70 -18.73
C HIS A 127 10.85 1.16 -17.43
N ALA A 128 11.16 2.35 -16.93
CA ALA A 128 10.55 2.89 -15.71
C ALA A 128 10.66 4.41 -15.64
N LEU A 129 9.72 5.05 -14.95
CA LEU A 129 9.81 6.46 -14.55
C LEU A 129 10.50 6.55 -13.20
N GLN A 130 11.64 7.21 -13.13
CA GLN A 130 12.39 7.39 -11.88
C GLN A 130 12.07 8.77 -11.30
N TYR A 131 11.47 8.80 -10.12
CA TYR A 131 11.19 10.04 -9.41
C TYR A 131 12.30 10.32 -8.41
N GLN A 132 12.89 11.50 -8.50
CA GLN A 132 13.91 11.98 -7.59
C GLN A 132 13.30 13.03 -6.68
N THR A 133 13.39 12.78 -5.37
CA THR A 133 12.96 13.71 -4.32
C THR A 133 14.18 14.15 -3.52
N ALA A 134 14.28 15.44 -3.23
CA ALA A 134 15.35 15.98 -2.42
C ALA A 134 15.08 15.71 -0.92
N VAL A 135 15.25 14.45 -0.50
CA VAL A 135 15.10 14.04 0.90
C VAL A 135 16.47 13.99 1.56
N GLN A 136 16.67 14.80 2.60
CA GLN A 136 17.88 14.73 3.43
C GLN A 136 17.89 13.41 4.22
N ASP A 137 19.05 12.76 4.32
CA ASP A 137 19.19 11.45 4.99
C ASP A 137 18.20 10.38 4.48
N GLY A 138 17.96 10.35 3.15
CA GLY A 138 16.95 9.48 2.52
C GLY A 138 17.04 8.00 2.91
N TYR A 139 18.22 7.49 3.24
CA TYR A 139 18.39 6.11 3.72
C TYR A 139 17.71 5.87 5.08
N VAL A 140 17.85 6.78 6.04
CA VAL A 140 17.24 6.66 7.36
C VAL A 140 15.72 6.66 7.24
N TRP A 141 15.19 7.61 6.48
CA TRP A 141 13.75 7.71 6.25
C TRP A 141 13.19 6.51 5.47
N ALA A 142 13.94 5.95 4.53
CA ALA A 142 13.56 4.72 3.84
C ALA A 142 13.47 3.52 4.81
N VAL A 143 14.44 3.36 5.71
CA VAL A 143 14.40 2.29 6.73
C VAL A 143 13.21 2.47 7.68
N LEU A 144 12.98 3.70 8.18
CA LEU A 144 11.84 3.99 9.05
C LEU A 144 10.50 3.76 8.35
N TYR A 145 10.40 4.13 7.08
CA TYR A 145 9.24 3.85 6.23
C TYR A 145 8.95 2.35 6.16
N VAL A 146 9.98 1.55 5.86
CA VAL A 146 9.84 0.10 5.71
C VAL A 146 9.38 -0.53 7.04
N ILE A 147 9.99 -0.12 8.14
CA ILE A 147 9.59 -0.57 9.49
C ILE A 147 8.13 -0.18 9.77
N ALA A 148 7.72 1.04 9.45
CA ALA A 148 6.36 1.52 9.69
C ALA A 148 5.31 0.77 8.86
N VAL A 149 5.61 0.43 7.61
CA VAL A 149 4.66 -0.23 6.70
C VAL A 149 4.61 -1.75 6.94
N ILE A 150 5.76 -2.40 7.11
CA ILE A 150 5.87 -3.86 7.21
C ILE A 150 5.72 -4.35 8.65
N GLY A 151 6.31 -3.64 9.61
CA GLY A 151 6.26 -3.98 11.04
C GLY A 151 4.87 -4.32 11.57
N PRO A 152 3.83 -3.48 11.39
CA PRO A 152 2.50 -3.77 11.93
C PRO A 152 1.88 -5.03 11.29
N ALA A 153 2.21 -5.32 10.03
CA ALA A 153 1.69 -6.49 9.33
C ALA A 153 2.31 -7.78 9.89
N VAL A 154 3.62 -7.78 10.14
CA VAL A 154 4.35 -8.93 10.71
C VAL A 154 3.96 -9.18 12.18
N LEU A 155 3.68 -8.12 12.95
CA LEU A 155 3.22 -8.23 14.34
C LEU A 155 1.70 -8.41 14.49
N SER A 156 0.95 -8.46 13.39
CA SER A 156 -0.51 -8.60 13.42
C SER A 156 -0.93 -9.96 13.99
N GLY A 157 -2.06 -9.98 14.71
CA GLY A 157 -2.66 -11.21 15.20
C GLY A 157 -3.29 -12.07 14.11
N TYR A 158 -3.46 -11.55 12.89
CA TYR A 158 -4.10 -12.26 11.79
C TYR A 158 -3.09 -12.85 10.82
N ARG A 159 -3.07 -14.18 10.68
CA ARG A 159 -2.14 -14.90 9.78
C ARG A 159 -2.15 -14.37 8.34
N SER A 160 -3.30 -13.94 7.84
CA SER A 160 -3.42 -13.38 6.47
C SER A 160 -2.72 -12.03 6.33
N ILE A 161 -2.74 -11.19 7.38
CA ILE A 161 -2.02 -9.90 7.41
C ILE A 161 -0.52 -10.15 7.59
N VAL A 162 -0.13 -11.15 8.38
CA VAL A 162 1.27 -11.57 8.50
C VAL A 162 1.82 -12.06 7.16
N VAL A 163 1.08 -12.91 6.44
CA VAL A 163 1.47 -13.36 5.08
C VAL A 163 1.60 -12.17 4.14
N PHE A 164 0.68 -11.20 4.19
CA PHE A 164 0.79 -9.96 3.42
C PHE A 164 2.08 -9.19 3.77
N GLY A 165 2.41 -9.04 5.06
CA GLY A 165 3.62 -8.37 5.53
C GLY A 165 4.91 -9.08 5.10
N ILE A 166 4.99 -10.40 5.31
CA ILE A 166 6.15 -11.22 4.91
C ILE A 166 6.33 -11.17 3.40
N ALA A 167 5.25 -11.31 2.63
CA ALA A 167 5.33 -11.19 1.19
C ALA A 167 5.94 -9.82 0.81
N ASN A 168 5.46 -8.71 1.40
CA ASN A 168 5.99 -7.37 1.09
C ASN A 168 7.47 -7.25 1.44
N LEU A 169 7.89 -7.85 2.55
CA LEU A 169 9.29 -7.88 2.97
C LEU A 169 10.16 -8.65 1.96
N VAL A 170 9.69 -9.82 1.50
CA VAL A 170 10.39 -10.60 0.47
C VAL A 170 10.46 -9.80 -0.83
N GLY A 171 9.35 -9.21 -1.28
CA GLY A 171 9.32 -8.36 -2.47
C GLY A 171 10.31 -7.21 -2.38
N LEU A 172 10.38 -6.53 -1.22
CA LEU A 172 11.34 -5.46 -0.98
C LEU A 172 12.80 -5.93 -1.01
N ILE A 173 13.12 -7.05 -0.35
CA ILE A 173 14.48 -7.61 -0.34
C ILE A 173 14.91 -7.99 -1.76
N VAL A 174 14.02 -8.65 -2.50
CA VAL A 174 14.28 -9.05 -3.89
C VAL A 174 14.54 -7.81 -4.76
N VAL A 175 13.76 -6.74 -4.60
CA VAL A 175 13.99 -5.46 -5.28
C VAL A 175 15.35 -4.86 -4.91
N ALA A 176 15.68 -4.83 -3.61
CA ALA A 176 16.93 -4.26 -3.11
C ALA A 176 18.17 -5.02 -3.60
N VAL A 177 18.09 -6.34 -3.75
CA VAL A 177 19.21 -7.18 -4.22
C VAL A 177 19.37 -7.13 -5.73
N LEU A 178 18.26 -7.13 -6.48
CA LEU A 178 18.31 -7.35 -7.92
C LEU A 178 18.41 -6.08 -8.77
N TYR A 179 18.11 -4.89 -8.23
CA TYR A 179 18.31 -3.55 -8.80
C TYR A 179 18.31 -3.44 -10.34
N THR A 180 17.39 -4.13 -11.02
CA THR A 180 17.33 -4.24 -12.48
C THR A 180 16.05 -3.60 -13.00
N GLN A 181 16.14 -2.95 -14.17
CA GLN A 181 15.02 -2.23 -14.81
C GLN A 181 13.78 -3.11 -15.07
N ALA A 182 13.92 -4.44 -15.06
CA ALA A 182 12.81 -5.39 -15.21
C ALA A 182 11.87 -5.44 -14.00
N PHE A 183 12.26 -4.92 -12.83
CA PHE A 183 11.51 -5.07 -11.57
C PHE A 183 10.23 -4.23 -11.46
N ALA A 184 10.09 -3.16 -12.24
CA ALA A 184 8.83 -2.40 -12.27
C ALA A 184 7.65 -3.32 -12.64
N SER A 185 7.82 -4.18 -13.65
CA SER A 185 6.81 -5.15 -14.05
C SER A 185 6.46 -6.16 -12.94
N LEU A 186 7.46 -6.66 -12.22
CA LEU A 186 7.28 -7.60 -11.12
C LEU A 186 6.56 -6.96 -9.95
N TRP A 187 6.93 -5.72 -9.58
CA TRP A 187 6.28 -4.97 -8.52
C TRP A 187 4.80 -4.74 -8.81
N CYS A 188 4.48 -4.41 -10.06
CA CYS A 188 3.11 -4.18 -10.53
C CYS A 188 2.24 -5.46 -10.41
N ILE A 189 2.74 -6.61 -10.89
CA ILE A 189 2.06 -7.92 -10.73
C ILE A 189 1.96 -8.32 -9.24
N TYR A 190 3.02 -8.04 -8.49
CA TYR A 190 3.12 -8.36 -7.08
C TYR A 190 2.09 -7.57 -6.26
N ALA A 191 1.97 -6.27 -6.48
CA ALA A 191 0.96 -5.41 -5.85
C ALA A 191 -0.47 -5.75 -6.28
N ALA A 192 -0.68 -6.21 -7.52
CA ALA A 192 -1.97 -6.76 -7.93
C ALA A 192 -2.31 -8.05 -7.15
N THR A 193 -1.34 -8.94 -6.94
CA THR A 193 -1.49 -10.15 -6.13
C THR A 193 -1.84 -9.80 -4.67
N LEU A 194 -1.15 -8.81 -4.10
CA LEU A 194 -1.44 -8.29 -2.76
C LEU A 194 -2.85 -7.69 -2.63
N SER A 195 -3.34 -7.02 -3.68
CA SER A 195 -4.70 -6.48 -3.73
C SER A 195 -5.75 -7.59 -3.70
N VAL A 196 -5.49 -8.71 -4.40
CA VAL A 196 -6.35 -9.90 -4.34
C VAL A 196 -6.29 -10.56 -2.95
N LEU A 197 -5.12 -10.64 -2.32
CA LEU A 197 -5.00 -11.13 -0.94
C LEU A 197 -5.80 -10.27 0.05
N ALA A 198 -5.80 -8.95 -0.12
CA ALA A 198 -6.62 -8.04 0.67
C ALA A 198 -8.12 -8.31 0.48
N LEU A 199 -8.58 -8.55 -0.76
CA LEU A 199 -9.95 -8.97 -1.05
C LEU A 199 -10.29 -10.29 -0.35
N VAL A 200 -9.43 -11.31 -0.48
CA VAL A 200 -9.64 -12.62 0.16
C VAL A 200 -9.72 -12.48 1.68
N HIS A 201 -8.90 -11.61 2.29
CA HIS A 201 -9.01 -11.29 3.71
C HIS A 201 -10.39 -10.71 4.05
N MET A 202 -10.87 -9.72 3.29
CA MET A 202 -12.17 -9.10 3.55
C MET A 202 -13.35 -10.08 3.39
N VAL A 203 -13.32 -10.91 2.35
CA VAL A 203 -14.35 -11.95 2.12
C VAL A 203 -14.36 -12.97 3.27
N ARG A 204 -13.19 -13.37 3.78
CA ARG A 204 -13.10 -14.24 4.97
C ARG A 204 -13.63 -13.54 6.21
N ARG A 205 -13.31 -12.25 6.39
CA ARG A 205 -13.77 -11.44 7.53
C ARG A 205 -15.28 -11.23 7.51
N ARG A 206 -15.92 -11.10 6.33
CA ARG A 206 -17.38 -10.99 6.19
C ARG A 206 -18.12 -12.21 6.75
N ARG A 207 -17.50 -13.40 6.76
CA ARG A 207 -18.09 -14.63 7.30
C ARG A 207 -18.04 -14.70 8.83
N LEU A 208 -17.36 -13.77 9.51
CA LEU A 208 -17.29 -13.73 10.97
C LEU A 208 -18.56 -13.10 11.56
N PRO A 209 -19.07 -13.61 12.71
CA PRO A 209 -20.17 -12.98 13.43
C PRO A 209 -19.81 -11.56 13.87
N ASP A 210 -20.80 -10.66 13.87
CA ASP A 210 -20.62 -9.25 14.22
C ASP A 210 -19.87 -8.99 15.55
N PRO A 211 -20.14 -9.72 16.66
CA PRO A 211 -19.38 -9.55 17.91
C PRO A 211 -17.87 -9.74 17.72
N HIS A 212 -17.46 -10.67 16.84
CA HIS A 212 -16.05 -10.93 16.57
C HIS A 212 -15.42 -9.80 15.74
N ARG A 213 -16.19 -9.10 14.90
CA ARG A 213 -15.71 -7.95 14.11
C ARG A 213 -15.54 -6.69 14.96
N TYR A 214 -16.44 -6.47 15.93
CA TYR A 214 -16.38 -5.33 16.85
C TYR A 214 -15.29 -5.52 17.92
N HIS A 215 -15.22 -6.71 18.53
CA HIS A 215 -14.34 -7.00 19.66
C HIS A 215 -12.98 -7.56 19.25
N GLY A 216 -12.87 -8.20 18.08
CA GLY A 216 -11.62 -8.74 17.55
C GLY A 216 -11.10 -9.90 18.40
N VAL A 217 -11.73 -11.06 18.34
CA VAL A 217 -11.13 -12.26 18.98
C VAL A 217 -10.23 -12.92 17.94
N ALA A 218 -8.96 -13.16 18.30
CA ALA A 218 -8.01 -13.85 17.43
C ALA A 218 -8.59 -15.22 17.05
N THR A 219 -8.61 -15.51 15.74
CA THR A 219 -9.29 -16.66 15.11
C THR A 219 -8.85 -18.02 15.65
N ASP A 220 -7.69 -18.10 16.32
CA ASP A 220 -7.07 -19.37 16.72
C ASP A 220 -7.68 -20.00 17.99
N ARG A 221 -8.65 -19.34 18.67
CA ARG A 221 -9.35 -19.94 19.82
C ARG A 221 -10.67 -20.63 19.50
N VAL A 222 -11.21 -20.49 18.29
CA VAL A 222 -12.54 -21.03 17.96
C VAL A 222 -12.46 -22.48 17.45
N THR A 223 -11.31 -22.88 16.88
CA THR A 223 -11.12 -24.26 16.38
C THR A 223 -10.77 -25.28 17.46
N SER A 224 -10.65 -24.87 18.74
CA SER A 224 -10.30 -25.78 19.84
C SER A 224 -11.42 -26.03 20.85
N SER A 225 -12.67 -25.59 20.61
CA SER A 225 -13.79 -25.84 21.52
C SER A 225 -14.91 -26.71 20.93
N THR A 226 -14.64 -27.45 19.86
CA THR A 226 -15.60 -28.39 19.24
C THR A 226 -14.99 -29.78 19.00
N GLY A 227 -14.05 -30.20 19.86
CA GLY A 227 -13.57 -31.58 19.97
C GLY A 227 -13.94 -32.16 21.33
#